data_AF-A0A534JWZ4-F1
#
_entry.id   AF-A0A534JWZ4-F1
#
_cell.length_a   1.000
_cell.length_b   1.000
_cell.length_c   1.000
_cell.angle_alpha   90.00
_cell.angle_beta   90.00
_cell.angle_gamma   90.00
#
_symmetry.space_group_name_H-M   'P 1'
#
loop_
_entity.id
_entity.type
_entity.pdbx_description
1 polymer ?
#
loop_
_entity_poly.entity_id
_entity_poly.type
_entity_poly.pdbx_seq_one_letter_code
_entity_poly.pdbx_strand_id
1 'polypeptide(L)'
;AIPRIAFAQITGIYRTDTTANDELVVDFPTARALTGLGPKAYHSIRVETTNIAGLLSFLNGTAASVHVSGPGFAGADIHSEPTTDERITNVILRTGRGGAPRDYLSSAIGEAAASVRVVAYGIAALIGLLVAFGIHAVQARAFADRRAAVGVLRAVGAGNGWLRRRMLRETVPAALVAGAIGTALGVGADYLIRPRGILLVFGHAIPVSTDLSVFAAIIAAVVVASIASSLVLLGKAMKVRPTESIREHAATEPPQSLEVVLRG
;
A
#
# COMPACT_ATOMS: atom_id res chain seq x y z
N ALA A 1 -23.31 5.94 -37.23
CA ALA A 1 -22.81 4.78 -37.98
C ALA A 1 -24.01 3.95 -38.40
N ILE A 2 -24.16 3.65 -39.70
CA ILE A 2 -25.27 2.84 -40.23
C ILE A 2 -25.11 1.41 -39.68
N PRO A 3 -26.15 0.76 -39.14
CA PRO A 3 -26.06 -0.64 -38.73
C PRO A 3 -25.76 -1.49 -39.96
N ARG A 4 -24.55 -2.06 -40.02
CA ARG A 4 -24.16 -3.02 -41.06
C ARG A 4 -24.79 -4.36 -40.69
N ILE A 5 -25.88 -4.69 -41.36
CA ILE A 5 -26.49 -6.02 -41.27
C ILE A 5 -25.55 -6.98 -41.99
N ALA A 6 -24.95 -7.91 -41.25
CA ALA A 6 -24.13 -8.98 -41.80
C ALA A 6 -24.95 -10.26 -41.84
N PHE A 7 -25.02 -10.90 -43.01
CA PHE A 7 -25.65 -12.21 -43.16
C PHE A 7 -24.57 -13.28 -42.95
N ALA A 8 -24.72 -14.08 -41.90
CA ALA A 8 -23.84 -15.23 -41.66
C ALA A 8 -24.52 -16.50 -42.20
N GLN A 9 -23.79 -17.29 -42.98
CA GLN A 9 -24.27 -18.55 -43.51
C GLN A 9 -24.02 -19.65 -42.46
N ILE A 10 -25.09 -20.26 -41.94
CA ILE A 10 -24.98 -21.35 -40.98
C ILE A 10 -24.39 -22.55 -41.71
N THR A 11 -23.16 -22.94 -41.34
CA THR A 11 -22.44 -24.06 -41.99
C THR A 11 -22.82 -25.42 -41.43
N GLY A 12 -23.46 -25.46 -40.26
CA GLY A 12 -24.05 -26.66 -39.66
C GLY A 12 -24.71 -26.37 -38.32
N ILE A 13 -25.62 -27.24 -37.90
CA ILE A 13 -26.25 -27.21 -36.58
C ILE A 13 -25.93 -28.53 -35.89
N TYR A 14 -25.25 -28.48 -34.74
CA TYR A 14 -24.98 -29.65 -33.93
C TYR A 14 -25.99 -29.70 -32.79
N ARG A 15 -26.77 -30.78 -32.71
CA ARG A 15 -27.75 -30.99 -31.65
C ARG A 15 -27.16 -31.88 -30.58
N THR A 16 -27.13 -31.40 -29.35
CA THR A 16 -26.79 -32.20 -28.18
C THR A 16 -28.07 -32.85 -27.61
N ASP A 17 -27.91 -33.81 -26.71
CA ASP A 17 -29.03 -34.54 -26.06
C ASP A 17 -29.97 -33.65 -25.22
N THR A 18 -29.59 -32.38 -25.00
CA THR A 18 -30.39 -31.40 -24.27
C THR A 18 -30.50 -30.11 -25.06
N THR A 19 -31.71 -29.56 -25.20
CA THR A 19 -31.98 -28.28 -25.90
C THR A 19 -31.32 -27.05 -25.26
N ALA A 20 -30.64 -27.22 -24.11
CA ALA A 20 -29.91 -26.15 -23.42
C ALA A 20 -28.52 -25.86 -24.01
N ASN A 21 -27.99 -26.72 -24.90
CA ASN A 21 -26.66 -26.58 -25.51
C ASN A 21 -26.73 -26.75 -27.04
N ASP A 22 -27.66 -26.07 -27.71
CA ASP A 22 -27.62 -25.99 -29.17
C ASP A 22 -26.39 -25.15 -29.58
N GLU A 23 -25.46 -25.76 -30.31
CA GLU A 23 -24.20 -25.12 -30.71
C GLU A 23 -24.25 -24.68 -32.18
N LEU A 24 -23.80 -23.45 -32.42
CA LEU A 24 -23.66 -22.88 -33.75
C LEU A 24 -22.20 -23.03 -34.22
N VAL A 25 -22.00 -23.75 -35.32
CA VAL A 25 -20.68 -23.86 -35.97
C VAL A 25 -20.55 -22.71 -36.97
N VAL A 26 -19.52 -21.90 -36.79
CA VAL A 26 -19.16 -20.78 -37.68
C VAL A 26 -17.65 -20.78 -37.92
N ASP A 27 -17.22 -20.14 -39.00
CA ASP A 27 -15.79 -19.90 -39.22
C ASP A 27 -15.19 -18.98 -38.14
N PHE A 28 -13.87 -19.08 -37.95
CA PHE A 28 -13.15 -18.37 -36.89
C PHE A 28 -13.27 -16.84 -36.95
N PRO A 29 -13.14 -16.18 -38.12
CA PRO A 29 -13.44 -14.76 -38.26
C PRO A 29 -14.85 -14.37 -37.79
N THR A 30 -15.86 -15.16 -38.14
CA THR A 30 -17.25 -14.95 -37.74
C THR A 30 -17.45 -15.14 -36.24
N ALA A 31 -16.87 -16.18 -35.62
CA ALA A 31 -16.90 -16.37 -34.17
C ALA A 31 -16.31 -15.17 -33.42
N ARG A 32 -15.18 -14.63 -33.91
CA ARG A 32 -14.52 -13.45 -33.32
C ARG A 32 -15.38 -12.19 -33.44
N ALA A 33 -16.09 -12.03 -34.56
CA ALA A 33 -17.01 -10.92 -34.76
C ALA A 33 -18.24 -11.01 -33.84
N LEU A 34 -18.84 -12.20 -33.71
CA LEU A 34 -20.03 -12.44 -32.90
C LEU A 34 -19.77 -12.31 -31.39
N THR A 35 -18.57 -12.67 -30.93
CA THR A 35 -18.19 -12.60 -29.50
C THR A 35 -17.69 -11.22 -29.07
N GLY A 36 -17.41 -10.31 -30.02
CA GLY A 36 -16.88 -8.97 -29.73
C GLY A 36 -15.48 -8.96 -29.13
N LEU A 37 -14.75 -10.08 -29.19
CA LEU A 37 -13.45 -10.25 -28.54
C LEU A 37 -12.31 -9.68 -29.39
N GLY A 38 -11.45 -8.87 -28.75
CA GLY A 38 -10.25 -8.31 -29.37
C GLY A 38 -9.11 -9.33 -29.54
N PRO A 39 -8.04 -8.99 -30.29
CA PRO A 39 -6.96 -9.91 -30.69
C PRO A 39 -6.08 -10.47 -29.54
N LYS A 40 -6.36 -10.14 -28.27
CA LYS A 40 -5.65 -10.62 -27.08
C LYS A 40 -6.50 -11.52 -26.16
N ALA A 41 -7.66 -11.97 -26.63
CA ALA A 41 -8.55 -12.86 -25.88
C ALA A 41 -8.30 -14.33 -26.23
N TYR A 42 -8.44 -15.23 -25.26
CA TYR A 42 -8.39 -16.68 -25.51
C TYR A 42 -9.74 -17.18 -26.01
N HIS A 43 -9.73 -18.31 -26.73
CA HIS A 43 -10.94 -19.02 -27.16
C HIS A 43 -10.88 -20.44 -26.63
N SER A 44 -11.94 -20.89 -25.95
CA SER A 44 -12.13 -22.30 -25.65
C SER A 44 -12.90 -22.94 -26.80
N ILE A 45 -12.27 -23.88 -27.49
CA ILE A 45 -12.91 -24.65 -28.56
C ILE A 45 -13.15 -26.05 -28.03
N ARG A 46 -14.41 -26.52 -28.08
CA ARG A 46 -14.74 -27.92 -27.81
C ARG A 46 -14.54 -28.70 -29.10
N VAL A 47 -13.77 -29.78 -29.02
CA VAL A 47 -13.48 -30.64 -30.16
C VAL A 47 -13.88 -32.06 -29.80
N GLU A 48 -14.81 -32.62 -30.55
CA GLU A 48 -15.12 -34.04 -30.48
C GLU A 48 -14.05 -34.80 -31.28
N THR A 49 -13.35 -35.73 -30.62
CA THR A 49 -12.33 -36.56 -31.28
C THR A 49 -12.27 -37.93 -30.65
N THR A 50 -12.09 -38.94 -31.50
CA THR A 50 -11.78 -40.32 -31.10
C THR A 50 -10.27 -40.60 -31.12
N ASN A 51 -9.46 -39.71 -31.71
CA ASN A 51 -8.01 -39.83 -31.83
C ASN A 51 -7.28 -38.66 -31.14
N ILE A 52 -7.12 -38.77 -29.81
CA ILE A 52 -6.46 -37.76 -28.99
C ILE A 52 -4.99 -37.58 -29.39
N ALA A 53 -4.27 -38.67 -29.68
CA ALA A 53 -2.85 -38.61 -30.04
C ALA A 53 -2.61 -37.83 -31.35
N GLY A 54 -3.47 -38.05 -32.36
CA GLY A 54 -3.42 -37.29 -33.62
C GLY A 54 -3.70 -35.80 -33.41
N LEU A 55 -4.67 -35.46 -32.56
CA LEU A 55 -4.98 -34.07 -32.21
C LEU A 55 -3.78 -33.38 -31.54
N LEU A 56 -3.15 -34.02 -30.56
CA LEU A 56 -1.98 -33.45 -29.88
C LEU A 56 -0.80 -33.26 -30.84
N SER A 57 -0.55 -34.22 -31.74
CA SER A 57 0.49 -34.08 -32.76
C SER A 57 0.21 -32.94 -33.74
N PHE A 58 -1.05 -32.74 -34.14
CA PHE A 58 -1.45 -31.62 -34.97
C PHE A 58 -1.21 -30.29 -34.26
N LEU A 59 -1.67 -30.16 -33.02
CA LEU A 59 -1.53 -28.95 -32.21
C LEU A 59 -0.04 -28.64 -31.92
N ASN A 60 0.79 -29.66 -31.71
CA ASN A 60 2.23 -29.51 -31.53
C ASN A 60 2.95 -29.04 -32.81
N GLY A 61 2.36 -29.29 -33.98
CA GLY A 61 2.83 -28.72 -35.25
C GLY A 61 2.47 -27.24 -35.43
N THR A 62 1.63 -26.68 -34.56
CA THR A 62 1.27 -25.25 -34.58
C THR A 62 2.17 -24.45 -33.66
N ALA A 63 2.48 -23.20 -34.01
CA ALA A 63 3.22 -22.28 -33.15
C ALA A 63 2.38 -21.67 -32.01
N ALA A 64 1.14 -22.15 -31.80
CA ALA A 64 0.22 -21.60 -30.82
C ALA A 64 0.40 -22.30 -29.46
N SER A 65 0.25 -21.54 -28.37
CA SER A 65 0.15 -22.07 -27.01
C SER A 65 -1.27 -22.60 -26.77
N VAL A 66 -1.42 -23.89 -26.47
CA VAL A 66 -2.74 -24.55 -26.33
C VAL A 66 -2.77 -25.44 -25.08
N HIS A 67 -3.80 -25.25 -24.25
CA HIS A 67 -4.15 -26.16 -23.16
C HIS A 67 -5.31 -27.06 -23.59
N VAL A 68 -5.11 -28.37 -23.56
CA VAL A 68 -6.11 -29.38 -23.94
C VAL A 68 -6.58 -30.11 -22.68
N SER A 69 -7.90 -30.22 -22.47
CA SER A 69 -8.49 -30.99 -21.38
C SER A 69 -9.75 -31.73 -21.85
N GLY A 70 -10.05 -32.88 -21.23
CA GLY A 70 -11.20 -33.70 -21.61
C GLY A 70 -11.46 -34.89 -20.67
N PRO A 71 -12.63 -35.53 -20.76
CA PRO A 71 -12.96 -36.73 -19.96
C PRO A 71 -12.05 -37.90 -20.36
N GLY A 72 -11.54 -38.66 -19.37
CA GLY A 72 -10.68 -39.83 -19.61
C GLY A 72 -9.25 -39.51 -20.09
N PHE A 73 -8.87 -38.22 -20.09
CA PHE A 73 -7.56 -37.73 -20.52
C PHE A 73 -6.97 -36.80 -19.45
N ALA A 74 -5.67 -36.95 -19.16
CA ALA A 74 -5.01 -36.18 -18.09
C ALA A 74 -4.79 -34.69 -18.44
N GLY A 75 -5.08 -34.29 -19.68
CA GLY A 75 -4.78 -32.97 -20.21
C GLY A 75 -3.38 -32.90 -20.82
N ALA A 76 -3.14 -31.93 -21.69
CA ALA A 76 -1.81 -31.64 -22.25
C ALA A 76 -1.66 -30.14 -22.53
N ASP A 77 -0.46 -29.64 -22.23
CA ASP A 77 -0.04 -28.27 -22.53
C ASP A 77 0.97 -28.31 -23.69
N ILE A 78 0.69 -27.55 -24.75
CA ILE A 78 1.51 -27.49 -25.96
C ILE A 78 2.05 -26.07 -26.10
N HIS A 79 3.38 -25.92 -26.20
CA HIS A 79 4.08 -24.62 -26.26
C HIS A 79 3.65 -23.64 -25.15
N SER A 80 3.28 -24.20 -23.99
CA SER A 80 2.73 -23.47 -22.85
C SER A 80 3.43 -23.82 -21.53
N GLU A 81 4.60 -24.49 -21.57
CA GLU A 81 5.41 -24.71 -20.36
C GLU A 81 6.57 -23.69 -20.22
N PRO A 82 6.63 -22.90 -19.13
CA PRO A 82 5.56 -22.65 -18.15
C PRO A 82 4.53 -21.64 -18.68
N THR A 83 3.28 -21.76 -18.23
CA THR A 83 2.18 -20.87 -18.60
C THR A 83 2.45 -19.50 -17.97
N THR A 84 3.02 -18.58 -18.73
CA THR A 84 3.30 -17.20 -18.31
C THR A 84 2.05 -16.31 -18.30
N ASP A 85 0.92 -16.82 -18.80
CA ASP A 85 -0.36 -16.11 -18.76
C ASP A 85 -1.13 -16.46 -17.47
N GLU A 86 -1.29 -15.45 -16.60
CA GLU A 86 -2.06 -15.52 -15.35
C GLU A 86 -3.51 -16.01 -15.56
N ARG A 87 -4.10 -15.73 -16.73
CA ARG A 87 -5.49 -16.14 -17.01
C ARG A 87 -5.61 -17.63 -17.27
N ILE A 88 -4.67 -18.20 -18.03
CA ILE A 88 -4.62 -19.65 -18.30
C ILE A 88 -4.31 -20.39 -16.99
N THR A 89 -3.40 -19.83 -16.18
CA THR A 89 -3.07 -20.33 -14.85
C THR A 89 -4.32 -20.38 -13.94
N ASN A 90 -5.13 -19.32 -13.90
CA ASN A 90 -6.34 -19.27 -13.08
C ASN A 90 -7.40 -20.30 -13.52
N VAL A 91 -7.54 -20.53 -14.84
CA VAL A 91 -8.44 -21.56 -15.36
C VAL A 91 -7.96 -22.97 -14.97
N ILE A 92 -6.67 -23.27 -15.12
CA ILE A 92 -6.07 -24.57 -14.73
C ILE A 92 -6.28 -24.84 -13.23
N LEU A 93 -6.08 -23.83 -12.39
CA LEU A 93 -6.27 -23.93 -10.94
C LEU A 93 -7.74 -24.15 -10.55
N ARG A 94 -8.67 -23.48 -11.25
CA ARG A 94 -10.11 -23.62 -10.98
C ARG A 94 -10.66 -24.97 -11.42
N THR A 95 -10.15 -25.54 -12.51
CA THR A 95 -10.62 -26.83 -13.05
C THR A 95 -9.92 -28.03 -12.41
N GLY A 96 -8.77 -27.81 -11.76
CA GLY A 96 -7.96 -28.86 -11.16
C GLY A 96 -7.34 -29.82 -12.21
N ARG A 97 -7.27 -29.39 -13.47
CA ARG A 97 -6.78 -30.18 -14.60
C ARG A 97 -5.67 -29.40 -15.31
N GLY A 98 -4.44 -29.91 -15.25
CA GLY A 98 -3.22 -29.27 -15.75
C GLY A 98 -2.15 -29.12 -14.67
N GLY A 99 -0.89 -28.96 -15.07
CA GLY A 99 0.22 -28.71 -14.12
C GLY A 99 0.19 -27.25 -13.67
N ALA A 100 0.25 -27.00 -12.36
CA ALA A 100 0.48 -25.64 -11.87
C ALA A 100 1.87 -25.17 -12.33
N PRO A 101 2.04 -23.91 -12.80
CA PRO A 101 3.35 -23.38 -13.12
C PRO A 101 4.31 -23.61 -11.94
N ARG A 102 5.55 -24.01 -12.23
CA ARG A 102 6.57 -24.28 -11.20
C ARG A 102 6.78 -23.10 -10.25
N ASP A 103 6.54 -21.89 -10.77
CA ASP A 103 6.73 -20.64 -10.05
C ASP A 103 5.43 -20.09 -9.44
N TYR A 104 4.29 -20.77 -9.58
CA TYR A 104 2.99 -20.30 -9.09
C TYR A 104 2.98 -20.10 -7.57
N LEU A 105 3.55 -21.04 -6.81
CA LEU A 105 3.63 -20.91 -5.37
C LEU A 105 4.52 -19.72 -4.99
N SER A 106 5.64 -19.52 -5.70
CA SER A 106 6.53 -18.37 -5.46
C SER A 106 5.92 -17.03 -5.87
N SER A 107 5.16 -16.96 -6.98
CA SER A 107 4.50 -15.73 -7.42
C SER A 107 3.31 -15.40 -6.52
N ALA A 108 2.48 -16.38 -6.16
CA ALA A 108 1.36 -16.18 -5.24
C ALA A 108 1.84 -15.76 -3.84
N ILE A 109 2.91 -16.38 -3.31
CA ILE A 109 3.53 -15.93 -2.06
C ILE A 109 4.13 -14.53 -2.22
N GLY A 110 4.77 -14.24 -3.36
CA GLY A 110 5.37 -12.93 -3.66
C GLY A 110 4.33 -11.80 -3.69
N GLU A 111 3.21 -12.00 -4.37
CA GLU A 111 2.09 -11.05 -4.44
C GLU A 111 1.40 -10.87 -3.10
N ALA A 112 1.11 -11.97 -2.40
CA ALA A 112 0.53 -11.92 -1.07
C ALA A 112 1.46 -11.14 -0.11
N ALA A 113 2.77 -11.43 -0.12
CA ALA A 113 3.74 -10.72 0.70
C ALA A 113 3.88 -9.24 0.29
N ALA A 114 3.79 -8.91 -0.99
CA ALA A 114 3.82 -7.53 -1.47
C ALA A 114 2.62 -6.74 -0.98
N SER A 115 1.41 -7.31 -1.06
CA SER A 115 0.19 -6.67 -0.59
C SER A 115 0.26 -6.32 0.91
N VAL A 116 0.72 -7.27 1.74
CA VAL A 116 0.92 -7.07 3.18
C VAL A 116 1.96 -5.97 3.44
N ARG A 117 3.06 -5.95 2.66
CA ARG A 117 4.11 -4.92 2.80
C ARG A 117 3.58 -3.52 2.51
N VAL A 118 2.78 -3.36 1.45
CA VAL A 118 2.18 -2.07 1.08
C VAL A 118 1.27 -1.57 2.20
N VAL A 119 0.40 -2.43 2.74
CA VAL A 119 -0.49 -2.08 3.86
C VAL A 119 0.32 -1.71 5.10
N ALA A 120 1.34 -2.50 5.45
CA ALA A 120 2.19 -2.25 6.61
C ALA A 120 2.93 -0.90 6.50
N TYR A 121 3.53 -0.59 5.33
CA TYR A 121 4.16 0.71 5.12
C TYR A 121 3.16 1.87 5.10
N GLY A 122 1.94 1.65 4.60
CA GLY A 122 0.85 2.62 4.69
C GLY A 122 0.51 2.97 6.13
N ILE A 123 0.33 1.96 7.00
CA ILE A 123 0.06 2.15 8.42
C ILE A 123 1.25 2.84 9.11
N ALA A 124 2.49 2.39 8.83
CA ALA A 124 3.70 3.00 9.39
C ALA A 124 3.82 4.48 9.02
N ALA A 125 3.49 4.86 7.78
CA ALA A 125 3.48 6.25 7.33
C ALA A 125 2.41 7.07 8.06
N LEU A 126 1.20 6.53 8.25
CA LEU A 126 0.14 7.21 9.01
C LEU A 126 0.53 7.43 10.48
N ILE A 127 1.12 6.41 11.13
CA ILE A 127 1.64 6.53 12.49
C ILE A 127 2.76 7.57 12.55
N GLY A 128 3.70 7.53 11.59
CA GLY A 128 4.78 8.51 11.50
C GLY A 128 4.27 9.94 11.37
N LEU A 129 3.21 10.15 10.58
CA LEU A 129 2.54 11.45 10.46
C LEU A 129 1.88 11.88 11.78
N LEU A 130 1.16 10.98 12.45
CA LEU A 130 0.55 11.24 13.75
C LEU A 130 1.60 11.63 14.79
N VAL A 131 2.73 10.93 14.82
CA VAL A 131 3.87 11.23 15.70
C VAL A 131 4.44 12.61 15.39
N ALA A 132 4.61 12.97 14.12
CA ALA A 132 5.10 14.30 13.73
C ALA A 132 4.15 15.42 14.21
N PHE A 133 2.84 15.22 14.10
CA PHE A 133 1.85 16.16 14.65
C PHE A 133 1.88 16.22 16.18
N GLY A 134 2.02 15.07 16.86
CA GLY A 134 2.17 15.01 18.30
C GLY A 134 3.40 15.77 18.80
N ILE A 135 4.55 15.57 18.14
CA ILE A 135 5.78 16.32 18.39
C ILE A 135 5.51 17.83 18.23
N HIS A 136 4.86 18.23 17.14
CA HIS A 136 4.55 19.64 16.91
C HIS A 136 3.65 20.22 18.00
N ALA A 137 2.60 19.51 18.41
CA ALA A 137 1.67 19.96 19.44
C ALA A 137 2.36 20.16 20.80
N VAL A 138 3.19 19.19 21.22
CA VAL A 138 3.94 19.27 22.49
C VAL A 138 4.96 20.42 22.45
N GLN A 139 5.71 20.53 21.36
CA GLN A 139 6.67 21.63 21.21
C GLN A 139 5.99 22.99 21.10
N ALA A 140 4.84 23.09 20.43
CA ALA A 140 4.08 24.32 20.33
C ALA A 140 3.64 24.81 21.70
N ARG A 141 3.17 23.90 22.56
CA ARG A 141 2.83 24.20 23.94
C ARG A 141 4.05 24.68 24.73
N ALA A 142 5.13 23.90 24.72
CA ALA A 142 6.35 24.25 25.45
C ALA A 142 7.02 25.55 24.95
N PHE A 143 6.82 25.88 23.68
CA PHE A 143 7.33 27.12 23.07
C PHE A 143 6.45 28.33 23.42
N ALA A 144 5.13 28.15 23.57
CA ALA A 144 4.24 29.23 23.98
C ALA A 144 4.70 29.85 25.31
N ASP A 145 5.07 29.01 26.28
CA ASP A 145 5.57 29.44 27.59
C ASP A 145 6.88 30.25 27.51
N ARG A 146 7.67 30.06 26.45
CA ARG A 146 8.99 30.72 26.27
C ARG A 146 9.00 31.77 25.17
N ARG A 147 7.85 32.04 24.54
CA ARG A 147 7.73 32.95 23.40
C ARG A 147 8.17 34.37 23.74
N ALA A 148 7.85 34.84 24.95
CA ALA A 148 8.25 36.17 25.43
C ALA A 148 9.78 36.33 25.50
N ALA A 149 10.51 35.30 25.92
CA ALA A 149 11.97 35.32 25.99
C ALA A 149 12.61 35.54 24.60
N VAL A 150 12.00 34.97 23.55
CA VAL A 150 12.42 35.19 22.15
C VAL A 150 12.22 36.65 21.74
N GLY A 151 11.12 37.28 22.17
CA GLY A 151 10.84 38.70 21.96
C GLY A 151 11.86 39.62 22.64
N VAL A 152 12.19 39.33 23.91
CA VAL A 152 13.21 40.05 24.68
C VAL A 152 14.59 39.94 24.03
N LEU A 153 15.02 38.72 23.65
CA LEU A 153 16.30 38.52 22.97
C LEU A 153 16.40 39.31 21.66
N ARG A 154 15.30 39.39 20.90
CA ARG A 154 15.25 40.22 19.68
C ARG A 154 15.32 41.71 19.98
N ALA A 155 14.69 42.19 21.06
CA ALA A 155 14.74 43.59 21.46
C ALA A 155 16.16 44.04 21.85
N VAL A 156 16.96 43.14 22.42
CA VAL A 156 18.39 43.38 22.74
C VAL A 156 19.31 43.18 21.52
N GLY A 157 18.76 42.85 20.34
CA GLY A 157 19.50 42.79 19.09
C GLY A 157 19.93 41.40 18.62
N ALA A 158 19.39 40.32 19.19
CA ALA A 158 19.69 38.96 18.73
C ALA A 158 19.24 38.74 17.27
N GLY A 159 20.19 38.37 16.40
CA GLY A 159 19.91 38.09 14.99
C GLY A 159 19.16 36.77 14.76
N ASN A 160 18.41 36.68 13.66
CA ASN A 160 17.60 35.51 13.29
C ASN A 160 18.43 34.20 13.20
N GLY A 161 19.66 34.28 12.68
CA GLY A 161 20.55 33.12 12.56
C GLY A 161 21.04 32.60 13.92
N TRP A 162 21.32 33.50 14.86
CA TRP A 162 21.72 33.15 16.22
C TRP A 162 20.57 32.43 16.94
N LEU A 163 19.35 32.96 16.81
CA LEU A 163 18.14 32.40 17.44
C LEU A 163 17.82 31.00 16.92
N ARG A 164 17.93 30.78 15.60
CA ARG A 164 17.80 29.45 14.98
C ARG A 164 18.84 28.47 15.49
N ARG A 165 20.13 28.86 15.51
CA ARG A 165 21.21 27.99 16.02
C ARG A 165 21.02 27.66 17.50
N ARG A 166 20.59 28.61 18.32
CA ARG A 166 20.30 28.39 19.74
C ARG A 166 19.17 27.37 19.92
N MET A 167 18.09 27.51 19.16
CA MET A 167 16.95 26.59 19.19
C MET A 167 17.34 25.18 18.74
N LEU A 168 18.13 25.06 17.66
CA LEU A 168 18.61 23.76 17.18
C LEU A 168 19.52 23.07 18.20
N ARG A 169 20.41 23.80 18.87
CA ARG A 169 21.27 23.25 19.93
C ARG A 169 20.48 22.73 21.13
N GLU A 170 19.28 23.23 21.38
CA GLU A 170 18.39 22.72 22.43
C GLU A 170 17.55 21.54 21.94
N THR A 171 17.03 21.63 20.71
CA THR A 171 16.08 20.65 20.17
C THR A 171 16.75 19.34 19.77
N VAL A 172 17.94 19.38 19.15
CA VAL A 172 18.59 18.19 18.60
C VAL A 172 18.96 17.17 19.68
N PRO A 173 19.65 17.54 20.79
CA PRO A 173 19.98 16.58 21.84
C PRO A 173 18.73 15.96 22.48
N ALA A 174 17.69 16.76 22.73
CA ALA A 174 16.44 16.28 23.29
C ALA A 174 15.73 15.27 22.35
N ALA A 175 15.70 15.56 21.05
CA ALA A 175 15.11 14.67 20.06
C ALA A 175 15.91 13.36 19.87
N LEU A 176 17.25 13.43 19.95
CA LEU A 176 18.11 12.24 19.91
C LEU A 176 17.85 11.32 21.11
N VAL A 177 17.79 11.88 22.32
CA VAL A 177 17.49 11.12 23.54
C VAL A 177 16.09 10.53 23.48
N ALA A 178 15.09 11.31 23.06
CA ALA A 178 13.72 10.82 22.89
C ALA A 178 13.63 9.68 21.86
N GLY A 179 14.31 9.82 20.71
CA GLY A 179 14.38 8.78 19.68
C GLY A 179 15.07 7.51 20.18
N ALA A 180 16.18 7.64 20.91
CA ALA A 180 16.90 6.51 21.49
C ALA A 180 16.05 5.77 22.53
N ILE A 181 15.39 6.49 23.44
CA ILE A 181 14.50 5.91 24.44
C ILE A 181 13.29 5.24 23.77
N GLY A 182 12.64 5.92 22.83
CA GLY A 182 11.48 5.37 22.12
C GLY A 182 11.82 4.10 21.35
N THR A 183 12.98 4.08 20.70
CA THR A 183 13.47 2.89 19.99
C THR A 183 13.78 1.75 20.95
N ALA A 184 14.45 2.04 22.08
CA ALA A 184 14.74 1.05 23.11
C ALA A 184 13.46 0.45 23.72
N LEU A 185 12.44 1.28 23.97
CA LEU A 185 11.13 0.83 24.42
C LEU A 185 10.41 -0.04 23.38
N GLY A 186 10.49 0.33 22.10
CA GLY A 186 9.93 -0.48 21.01
C GLY A 186 10.57 -1.87 20.92
N VAL A 187 11.90 -1.93 21.02
CA VAL A 187 12.65 -3.20 21.07
C VAL A 187 12.28 -4.00 22.33
N GLY A 188 12.20 -3.34 23.49
CA GLY A 188 11.77 -3.98 24.74
C GLY A 188 10.35 -4.55 24.66
N ALA A 189 9.43 -3.84 23.98
CA ALA A 189 8.07 -4.32 23.75
C ALA A 189 8.06 -5.56 22.84
N ASP A 190 8.86 -5.59 21.77
CA ASP A 190 9.01 -6.78 20.92
C ASP A 190 9.46 -8.01 21.73
N TYR A 191 10.52 -7.88 22.53
CA TYR A 191 11.00 -8.96 23.40
C TYR A 191 9.93 -9.49 24.36
N LEU A 192 9.01 -8.64 24.80
CA LEU A 192 7.94 -9.01 25.73
C LEU A 192 6.75 -9.69 25.03
N ILE A 193 6.45 -9.30 23.78
CA ILE A 193 5.27 -9.75 23.04
C ILE A 193 5.59 -11.03 22.24
N ARG A 194 6.79 -11.14 21.66
CA ARG A 194 7.21 -12.24 20.79
C ARG A 194 7.03 -13.64 21.41
N PRO A 195 7.41 -13.91 22.69
CA PRO A 195 7.24 -15.23 23.31
C PRO A 195 5.78 -15.62 23.54
N ARG A 196 4.86 -14.65 23.57
CA ARG A 196 3.44 -14.86 23.88
C ARG A 196 2.61 -15.28 22.67
N GLY A 197 3.23 -15.44 21.50
CA GLY A 197 2.54 -15.82 20.26
C GLY A 197 1.56 -14.76 19.74
N ILE A 198 1.57 -13.54 20.30
CA ILE A 198 0.67 -12.45 19.90
C ILE A 198 1.01 -11.93 18.48
N LEU A 199 2.25 -12.12 18.05
CA LEU A 199 2.74 -11.78 16.70
C LEU A 199 2.73 -12.99 15.74
N LEU A 200 1.80 -13.92 15.93
CA LEU A 200 1.55 -15.03 15.01
C LEU A 200 0.46 -14.63 14.01
N VAL A 201 0.81 -14.55 12.73
CA VAL A 201 -0.15 -14.39 11.64
C VAL A 201 -0.05 -15.65 10.78
N PHE A 202 -1.16 -16.38 10.64
CA PHE A 202 -1.21 -17.68 9.95
C PHE A 202 -0.16 -18.70 10.45
N GLY A 203 0.04 -18.78 11.77
CA GLY A 203 0.98 -19.74 12.38
C GLY A 203 2.46 -19.43 12.17
N HIS A 204 2.79 -18.33 11.48
CA HIS A 204 4.16 -17.87 11.29
C HIS A 204 4.44 -16.68 12.20
N ALA A 205 5.56 -16.74 12.92
CA ALA A 205 6.04 -15.60 13.70
C ALA A 205 6.49 -14.51 12.74
N ILE A 206 5.95 -13.30 12.87
CA ILE A 206 6.46 -12.14 12.13
C ILE A 206 7.84 -11.82 12.71
N PRO A 207 8.95 -12.02 11.96
CA PRO A 207 10.25 -11.62 12.46
C PRO A 207 10.30 -10.09 12.49
N VAL A 208 10.38 -9.50 13.68
CA VAL A 208 10.72 -8.09 13.81
C VAL A 208 12.19 -7.96 13.40
N SER A 209 12.44 -7.18 12.35
CA SER A 209 13.82 -6.97 11.87
C SER A 209 14.55 -6.04 12.86
N THR A 210 15.55 -6.57 13.56
CA THR A 210 16.47 -5.80 14.40
C THR A 210 17.58 -5.16 13.55
N ASP A 211 17.20 -4.52 12.45
CA ASP A 211 18.15 -3.87 11.56
C ASP A 211 18.51 -2.49 12.13
N LEU A 212 19.80 -2.29 12.38
CA LEU A 212 20.33 -1.03 12.91
C LEU A 212 20.01 0.15 11.99
N SER A 213 19.93 -0.07 10.67
CA SER A 213 19.60 0.98 9.71
C SER A 213 18.17 1.51 9.89
N VAL A 214 17.22 0.63 10.23
CA VAL A 214 15.81 1.01 10.49
C VAL A 214 15.73 1.83 11.78
N PHE A 215 16.45 1.43 12.82
CA PHE A 215 16.52 2.19 14.07
C PHE A 215 17.13 3.58 13.87
N ALA A 216 18.24 3.66 13.13
CA ALA A 216 18.86 4.93 12.77
C ALA A 216 17.90 5.82 11.96
N ALA A 217 17.15 5.24 11.01
CA ALA A 217 16.16 5.96 10.21
C ALA A 217 15.00 6.51 11.06
N ILE A 218 14.49 5.74 12.03
CA ILE A 218 13.43 6.19 12.94
C ILE A 218 13.93 7.36 13.81
N ILE A 219 15.12 7.24 14.41
CA ILE A 219 15.71 8.31 15.21
C ILE A 219 15.93 9.56 14.34
N ALA A 220 16.46 9.40 13.13
CA ALA A 220 16.63 10.50 12.19
C ALA A 220 15.30 11.17 11.83
N ALA A 221 14.23 10.39 11.60
CA ALA A 221 12.90 10.92 11.31
C ALA A 221 12.34 11.74 12.48
N VAL A 222 12.49 11.27 13.72
CA VAL A 222 12.10 12.01 14.94
C VAL A 222 12.87 13.32 15.07
N VAL A 223 14.18 13.30 14.83
CA VAL A 223 15.04 14.50 14.86
C VAL A 223 14.63 15.49 13.78
N VAL A 224 14.41 15.03 12.54
CA VAL A 224 13.97 15.89 11.43
C VAL A 224 12.61 16.51 11.72
N ALA A 225 11.63 15.73 12.20
CA ALA A 225 10.31 16.24 12.56
C ALA A 225 10.39 17.28 13.69
N SER A 226 11.23 17.03 14.70
CA SER A 226 11.46 17.96 15.82
C SER A 226 12.12 19.26 15.36
N ILE A 227 13.13 19.17 14.49
CA ILE A 227 13.79 20.34 13.90
C ILE A 227 12.78 21.14 13.08
N ALA A 228 12.06 20.49 12.16
CA ALA A 228 11.09 21.15 11.30
C ALA A 228 10.03 21.90 12.12
N SER A 229 9.46 21.25 13.14
CA SER A 229 8.50 21.87 14.05
C SER A 229 9.11 23.07 14.78
N SER A 230 10.30 22.94 15.38
CA SER A 230 10.97 24.04 16.09
C SER A 230 11.23 25.27 15.21
N LEU A 231 11.62 25.04 13.95
CA LEU A 231 11.87 26.10 12.97
C LEU A 231 10.57 26.78 12.52
N VAL A 232 9.48 26.02 12.37
CA VAL A 232 8.14 26.57 12.08
C VAL A 232 7.68 27.46 13.22
N LEU A 233 7.79 27.02 14.47
CA LEU A 233 7.39 27.78 15.66
C LEU A 233 8.20 29.07 15.80
N LEU A 234 9.52 28.99 15.69
CA LEU A 234 10.39 30.15 15.72
C LEU A 234 10.11 31.09 14.55
N GLY A 235 9.87 30.55 13.35
CA GLY A 235 9.47 31.30 12.16
C GLY A 235 8.19 32.11 12.37
N LYS A 236 7.16 31.49 12.95
CA LYS A 236 5.91 32.16 13.32
C LYS A 236 6.14 33.25 14.36
N ALA A 237 7.00 33.03 15.36
CA ALA A 237 7.32 34.03 16.38
C ALA A 237 8.11 35.23 15.83
N MET A 238 9.00 35.00 14.86
CA MET A 238 9.79 36.07 14.23
C MET A 238 8.96 37.05 13.40
N LYS A 239 7.81 36.60 12.87
CA LYS A 239 6.89 37.46 12.09
C LYS A 239 6.10 38.45 12.94
N VAL A 240 5.91 38.15 14.24
CA VAL A 240 5.19 39.04 15.17
C VAL A 240 6.13 40.13 15.67
N ARG A 241 5.61 41.36 15.85
CA ARG A 241 6.41 42.50 16.33
C ARG A 241 6.83 42.26 17.79
N PRO A 242 8.07 42.60 18.19
CA PRO A 242 8.55 42.35 19.56
C PRO A 242 7.65 42.95 20.65
N THR A 243 7.10 44.14 20.40
CA THR A 243 6.19 44.84 21.32
C THR A 243 4.85 44.13 21.53
N GLU A 244 4.36 43.40 20.54
CA GLU A 244 3.12 42.60 20.64
C GLU A 244 3.37 41.32 21.45
N SER A 245 4.54 40.70 21.30
CA SER A 245 4.88 39.46 22.01
C SER A 245 5.06 39.62 23.53
N ILE A 246 5.24 40.86 24.01
CA ILE A 246 5.41 41.20 25.43
C ILE A 246 4.07 41.59 26.07
N ARG A 247 3.14 42.17 25.29
CA ARG A 247 1.83 42.64 25.79
C ARG A 247 0.85 41.54 26.17
N GLU A 248 1.03 40.33 25.65
CA GLU A 248 0.10 39.20 25.87
C GLU A 248 0.03 38.75 27.35
N HIS A 249 0.91 39.23 28.24
CA HIS A 249 0.88 38.92 29.69
C HIS A 249 0.20 40.00 30.56
N ALA A 250 -0.37 41.07 29.98
CA ALA A 250 -1.04 42.13 30.74
C ALA A 250 -2.59 42.07 30.69
N ALA A 251 -3.17 40.88 30.48
CA ALA A 251 -4.60 40.64 30.58
C ALA A 251 -4.91 39.63 31.70
N THR A 252 -4.47 39.93 32.92
CA THR A 252 -5.22 39.50 34.10
C THR A 252 -6.47 40.38 34.14
N GLU A 253 -7.59 39.87 33.63
CA GLU A 253 -8.89 40.41 34.04
C GLU A 253 -8.92 40.40 35.58
N PRO A 254 -9.19 41.55 36.24
CA PRO A 254 -9.34 41.55 37.69
C PRO A 254 -10.47 40.58 38.05
N PRO A 255 -10.34 39.78 39.12
CA PRO A 255 -11.37 38.81 39.49
C PRO A 255 -12.70 39.53 39.62
N GLN A 256 -13.66 39.23 38.74
CA GLN A 256 -15.01 39.76 38.87
C GLN A 256 -15.59 39.19 40.17
N SER A 257 -15.90 40.08 41.10
CA SER A 257 -16.64 39.76 42.32
C SER A 257 -17.91 39.00 41.95
N LEU A 258 -18.16 37.89 42.65
CA LEU A 258 -19.36 37.04 42.54
C LEU A 258 -20.69 37.83 42.63
N GLU A 259 -20.66 39.04 43.19
CA GLU A 259 -21.82 39.95 43.24
C GLU A 259 -22.29 40.41 41.85
N VAL A 260 -21.40 40.49 40.86
CA VAL A 260 -21.74 40.93 39.49
C VAL A 260 -22.46 39.83 38.71
N VAL A 261 -22.15 38.56 38.99
CA VAL A 261 -22.77 37.40 38.33
C VAL A 261 -24.17 37.11 38.89
N LEU A 262 -24.43 37.43 40.16
CA LEU A 262 -25.72 37.16 40.82
C LEU A 262 -26.77 38.27 40.64
N ARG A 263 -26.41 39.41 40.05
CA ARG A 263 -27.32 40.55 39.82
C ARG A 263 -27.66 40.82 38.35
N GLY A 264 -27.14 40.01 37.42
CA GLY A 264 -27.56 40.00 36.01
C GLY A 264 -28.56 38.88 35.75
#